data_AF-A0A969LZZ6-F1
#
_entry.id   AF-A0A969LZZ6-F1
#
_cell.length_a   1.000
_cell.length_b   1.000
_cell.length_c   1.000
_cell.angle_alpha   90.00
_cell.angle_beta   90.00
_cell.angle_gamma   90.00
#
_symmetry.space_group_name_H-M   'P 1'
#
loop_
_entity.id
_entity.type
_entity.pdbx_description
1 polymer ?
#
loop_
_entity_poly.entity_id
_entity_poly.type
_entity_poly.pdbx_seq_one_letter_code
_entity_poly.pdbx_strand_id
1 'polypeptide(L)' 'MARQQSKSDLPAKVCPVCGRPFSWRKKWSDCWEEVKYCSERCRRRRNQQSESG' A
#
# COMPACT_ATOMS: atom_id res chain seq x y z
N MET A 1 -1.73 -35.75 -4.03
CA MET A 1 -2.10 -34.35 -4.32
C MET A 1 -2.18 -33.60 -3.00
N ALA A 2 -1.09 -32.95 -2.57
CA ALA A 2 -1.08 -32.19 -1.31
C ALA A 2 -1.51 -30.74 -1.61
N ARG A 3 -2.76 -30.41 -1.26
CA ARG A 3 -3.22 -29.02 -1.18
C ARG A 3 -2.64 -28.46 0.12
N GLN A 4 -1.64 -27.58 0.04
CA GLN A 4 -1.24 -26.78 1.20
C GLN A 4 -1.25 -25.30 0.82
N GLN A 5 -2.14 -24.60 1.51
CA GLN A 5 -2.60 -23.24 1.26
C GLN A 5 -1.43 -22.26 1.07
N SER A 6 -1.43 -21.64 -0.11
CA SER A 6 -0.59 -20.51 -0.47
C SER A 6 -0.72 -19.42 0.59
N LYS A 7 0.36 -19.13 1.33
CA LYS A 7 0.50 -17.92 2.15
C LYS A 7 0.66 -16.68 1.24
N SER A 8 -0.21 -16.53 0.24
CA SER A 8 -0.03 -15.56 -0.85
C SER A 8 -1.19 -14.57 -1.00
N ASP A 9 -2.31 -14.75 -0.29
CA ASP A 9 -3.41 -13.79 -0.24
C ASP A 9 -3.17 -12.65 0.75
N LEU A 10 -1.93 -12.16 0.82
CA LEU A 10 -1.71 -10.88 1.47
C LEU A 10 -2.33 -9.79 0.60
N PRO A 11 -3.21 -8.94 1.16
CA PRO A 11 -3.85 -7.91 0.36
C PRO A 11 -2.78 -7.00 -0.25
N ALA A 12 -2.77 -6.93 -1.57
CA ALA A 12 -1.97 -5.96 -2.31
C ALA A 12 -2.84 -4.73 -2.57
N LYS A 13 -2.30 -3.54 -2.29
CA LYS A 13 -2.94 -2.27 -2.59
C LYS A 13 -2.16 -1.56 -3.70
N VAL A 14 -2.85 -0.72 -4.47
CA VAL A 14 -2.23 0.11 -5.50
C VAL A 14 -2.03 1.52 -4.94
N CYS A 15 -0.83 2.07 -5.07
CA CYS A 15 -0.54 3.42 -4.63
C CYS A 15 -1.17 4.43 -5.63
N PRO A 16 -2.10 5.32 -5.21
CA PRO A 16 -2.75 6.27 -6.12
C PRO A 16 -1.83 7.40 -6.61
N VAL A 17 -0.60 7.49 -6.07
CA VAL A 17 0.37 8.55 -6.41
C VAL A 17 1.39 8.10 -7.45
N CYS A 18 1.78 6.82 -7.43
CA CYS A 18 2.78 6.28 -8.34
C CYS A 18 2.27 5.06 -9.14
N GLY A 19 1.05 4.59 -8.90
CA GLY A 19 0.44 3.45 -9.59
C GLY A 19 1.07 2.09 -9.27
N ARG A 20 2.06 2.03 -8.37
CA ARG A 20 2.74 0.76 -8.05
C ARG A 20 1.91 -0.10 -7.09
N PRO A 21 1.73 -1.40 -7.38
CA PRO A 21 1.19 -2.35 -6.43
C PRO A 21 2.19 -2.57 -5.29
N PHE A 22 1.68 -2.67 -4.06
CA PHE A 22 2.50 -2.93 -2.89
C PHE A 22 1.76 -3.92 -1.96
N SER A 23 2.49 -4.91 -1.46
CA SER A 23 1.93 -5.97 -0.63
C SER A 23 1.84 -5.56 0.84
N TRP A 24 0.86 -6.14 1.55
CA TRP A 24 0.77 -6.04 3.00
C TRP A 24 2.10 -6.42 3.68
N ARG A 25 2.45 -5.69 4.73
CA ARG A 25 3.63 -5.94 5.56
C ARG A 25 3.19 -6.06 7.02
N LYS A 26 3.84 -6.95 7.77
CA LYS A 26 3.61 -7.11 9.23
C LYS A 26 3.69 -5.81 10.01
N LYS A 27 4.59 -4.89 9.65
CA LYS A 27 4.72 -3.56 10.27
C LYS A 27 3.47 -2.68 10.12
N TRP A 28 2.59 -3.03 9.20
CA TRP A 28 1.36 -2.29 8.92
C TRP A 28 0.12 -2.98 9.49
N SER A 29 0.24 -4.03 10.30
CA SER A 29 -0.91 -4.70 10.93
C SER A 29 -1.92 -3.72 11.52
N ASP A 30 -1.43 -2.76 12.30
CA ASP A 30 -2.25 -1.83 13.08
C ASP A 30 -2.74 -0.62 12.27
N CYS A 31 -2.07 -0.29 11.17
CA CYS A 31 -2.39 0.90 10.36
C CYS A 31 -2.75 0.56 8.91
N TRP A 32 -2.97 -0.72 8.57
CA TRP A 32 -3.14 -1.16 7.19
C TRP A 32 -4.31 -0.46 6.50
N GLU A 33 -5.39 -0.18 7.23
CA GLU A 33 -6.57 0.52 6.73
C GLU A 33 -6.25 1.97 6.30
N GLU A 34 -5.39 2.66 7.06
CA GLU A 34 -4.89 3.99 6.72
C GLU A 34 -3.82 3.97 5.61
N VAL A 35 -3.04 2.89 5.51
CA VAL A 35 -1.98 2.75 4.50
C VAL A 35 -2.59 2.56 3.11
N LYS A 36 -2.66 3.68 2.37
CA LYS A 36 -3.07 3.75 0.96
C LYS A 36 -1.90 4.01 0.01
N TYR A 37 -0.73 4.36 0.55
CA TYR A 37 0.44 4.79 -0.22
C TYR A 37 1.60 3.81 0.00
N CYS A 38 2.35 3.50 -1.06
CA CYS A 38 3.49 2.58 -0.98
C CYS A 38 4.66 3.14 -0.14
N SER A 39 4.66 4.44 0.17
CA SER A 39 5.72 5.13 0.90
C SER A 39 5.23 6.45 1.48
N GLU A 40 5.91 6.95 2.52
CA GLU A 40 5.65 8.27 3.11
C GLU A 40 5.85 9.41 2.09
N ARG A 41 6.80 9.26 1.16
CA ARG A 41 6.99 10.22 0.05
C ARG A 41 5.72 10.37 -0.78
N CYS A 42 5.06 9.26 -1.11
CA CYS A 42 3.79 9.29 -1.86
C CYS A 42 2.68 9.95 -1.04
N ARG A 43 2.58 9.65 0.26
CA ARG A 43 1.61 10.30 1.17
C ARG A 43 1.81 11.82 1.18
N ARG A 44 3.04 12.30 1.33
CA ARG A 44 3.36 13.75 1.35
C ARG A 44 3.10 14.41 0.00
N ARG A 45 3.43 13.76 -1.11
CA ARG A 45 3.25 14.31 -2.46
C ARG A 45 1.78 14.63 -2.78
N ARG A 46 0.84 13.78 -2.35
CA ARG A 46 -0.59 14.06 -2.54
C ARG A 46 -1.07 15.28 -1.73
N ASN A 47 -0.48 15.53 -0.57
CA ASN A 47 -0.78 16.72 0.23
C ASN A 47 -0.14 18.00 -0.34
N GLN A 48 0.84 17.89 -1.23
CA GLN A 48 1.51 19.03 -1.88
C GLN A 48 0.93 19.36 -3.26
N GLN A 49 0.24 18.42 -3.91
CA GLN A 49 -0.39 18.64 -5.22
C GLN A 49 -1.56 19.63 -5.20
N SER A 50 -2.05 20.03 -4.02
CA SER A 50 -3.07 21.08 -3.86
C SER A 50 -2.50 22.50 -3.79
N GLU A 51 -1.18 22.68 -3.76
CA GLU A 51 -0.51 23.99 -3.66
C GLU A 51 0.44 24.22 -4.85
N SER A 52 -0.09 24.06 -6.06
CA SER A 52 0.54 24.57 -7.27
C SER A 52 -0.57 24.92 -8.26
N GLY A 53 -1.18 26.07 -7.99
CA GLY A 53 -2.08 26.81 -8.88
C GLY A 53 -1.90 28.28 -8.59
#